data_AF-A0A967LB79-F1
#
_entry.id   AF-A0A967LB79-F1
#
_cell.length_a   1.000
_cell.length_b   1.000
_cell.length_c   1.000
_cell.angle_alpha   90.00
_cell.angle_beta   90.00
_cell.angle_gamma   90.00
#
_symmetry.space_group_name_H-M   'P 1'
#
loop_
_entity.id
_entity.type
_entity.pdbx_description
1 polymer ?
#
loop_
_entity_poly.entity_id
_entity_poly.type
_entity_poly.pdbx_seq_one_letter_code
_entity_poly.pdbx_strand_id
1 'polypeptide(L)'
;MADPDNYRVVQARYLDIDNFIDYHLAVIYGQNFDIGNIKCWRRQSSRDGQFRWMLYDQDYSFHLWKPEVYLPAMKRDYADYDNMFAFCTNPVGSGTGWPNSGGRTLLLRKMLENDEFREKLVQRCADLLNSLLATDRVVARIDAMAEVIRPEIERHLDRWNWDGISARGFGIPHKKEDEPLTVAHWERNVESMREFARTRPEKLRRDLIDHFRLRGGIAEVAVATSDAGKGTVQVNTIEVNGTPWTGLYFQDFPPTLTAHPKPGATFVGWSGDSTSTS
;
A
#
# COMPACT_ATOMS: atom_id res chain seq x y z
N MET A 1 18.80 11.41 -3.38
CA MET A 1 18.20 12.71 -3.72
C MET A 1 18.28 13.68 -2.55
N ALA A 2 19.36 13.59 -1.75
CA ALA A 2 19.59 14.51 -0.63
C ALA A 2 19.67 15.98 -1.07
N ASP A 3 20.23 16.23 -2.26
CA ASP A 3 20.22 17.55 -2.90
C ASP A 3 18.80 17.88 -3.44
N PRO A 4 18.14 18.94 -2.93
CA PRO A 4 16.80 19.33 -3.37
C PRO A 4 16.69 19.66 -4.86
N ASP A 5 17.75 20.17 -5.50
CA ASP A 5 17.70 20.50 -6.92
C ASP A 5 17.64 19.24 -7.79
N ASN A 6 18.34 18.19 -7.39
CA ASN A 6 18.23 16.88 -8.05
C ASN A 6 16.82 16.29 -7.89
N TYR A 7 16.23 16.41 -6.69
CA TYR A 7 14.85 15.98 -6.46
C TYR A 7 13.85 16.75 -7.34
N ARG A 8 13.97 18.08 -7.42
CA ARG A 8 13.11 18.93 -8.29
C ARG A 8 13.22 18.55 -9.76
N VAL A 9 14.43 18.25 -10.25
CA VAL A 9 14.62 17.79 -11.64
C VAL A 9 13.91 16.46 -11.88
N VAL A 10 14.01 15.50 -10.95
CA VAL A 10 13.33 14.21 -11.04
C VAL A 10 11.81 14.39 -11.04
N GLN A 11 11.29 15.13 -10.07
CA GLN A 11 9.87 15.45 -9.93
C GLN A 11 9.33 16.14 -11.19
N ALA A 12 10.03 17.14 -11.73
CA ALA A 12 9.51 17.95 -12.84
C ALA A 12 9.61 17.26 -14.21
N ARG A 13 10.53 16.32 -14.41
CA ARG A 13 10.86 15.80 -15.76
C ARG A 13 10.76 14.29 -15.93
N TYR A 14 10.99 13.53 -14.87
CA TYR A 14 11.26 12.10 -15.02
C TYR A 14 10.25 11.21 -14.30
N LEU A 15 9.71 11.63 -13.17
CA LEU A 15 8.95 10.76 -12.29
C LEU A 15 7.65 11.40 -11.86
N ASP A 16 6.54 10.68 -12.02
CA ASP A 16 5.28 11.00 -11.35
C ASP A 16 5.42 10.57 -9.89
N ILE A 17 5.69 11.54 -9.00
CA ILE A 17 6.01 11.29 -7.59
C ILE A 17 4.83 10.65 -6.86
N ASP A 18 3.61 11.12 -7.12
CA ASP A 18 2.41 10.61 -6.46
C ASP A 18 2.16 9.15 -6.82
N ASN A 19 2.24 8.83 -8.11
CA ASN A 19 2.13 7.44 -8.56
C ASN A 19 3.25 6.55 -8.01
N PHE A 20 4.48 7.06 -7.93
CA PHE A 20 5.61 6.30 -7.40
C PHE A 20 5.44 5.98 -5.91
N ILE A 21 4.96 6.94 -5.12
CA ILE A 21 4.62 6.75 -3.70
C ILE A 21 3.49 5.72 -3.59
N ASP A 22 2.40 5.89 -4.34
CA ASP A 22 1.24 4.98 -4.29
C ASP A 22 1.63 3.54 -4.64
N TYR A 23 2.47 3.34 -5.66
CA TYR A 23 3.00 2.03 -6.02
C TYR A 23 3.74 1.38 -4.85
N HIS A 24 4.70 2.10 -4.27
CA HIS A 24 5.50 1.54 -3.17
C HIS A 24 4.65 1.28 -1.94
N LEU A 25 3.73 2.19 -1.59
CA LEU A 25 2.82 1.99 -0.47
C LEU A 25 1.84 0.83 -0.71
N ALA A 26 1.42 0.56 -1.95
CA ALA A 26 0.61 -0.61 -2.27
C ALA A 26 1.38 -1.93 -2.07
N VAL A 27 2.62 -2.02 -2.59
CA VAL A 27 3.49 -3.20 -2.41
C VAL A 27 3.82 -3.42 -0.93
N ILE A 28 4.17 -2.35 -0.23
CA ILE A 28 4.44 -2.37 1.21
C ILE A 28 3.19 -2.77 1.97
N TYR A 29 2.02 -2.17 1.71
CA TYR A 29 0.76 -2.53 2.38
C TYR A 29 0.42 -4.00 2.16
N GLY A 30 0.57 -4.53 0.94
CA GLY A 30 0.30 -5.94 0.63
C GLY A 30 1.25 -6.91 1.33
N GLN A 31 2.38 -6.43 1.87
CA GLN A 31 3.48 -7.27 2.37
C GLN A 31 4.01 -8.20 1.27
N ASN A 32 4.11 -7.69 0.04
CA ASN A 32 4.68 -8.46 -1.05
C ASN A 32 6.22 -8.39 -0.98
N PHE A 33 6.83 -9.53 -0.66
CA PHE A 33 8.28 -9.64 -0.58
C PHE A 33 8.95 -9.81 -1.93
N ASP A 34 8.23 -10.08 -3.03
CA ASP A 34 8.81 -10.11 -4.37
C ASP A 34 8.90 -8.69 -4.96
N ILE A 35 9.77 -7.87 -4.36
CA ILE A 35 9.98 -6.46 -4.72
C ILE A 35 10.63 -6.28 -6.11
N GLY A 36 10.93 -7.39 -6.79
CA GLY A 36 11.41 -7.42 -8.16
C GLY A 36 10.34 -7.27 -9.23
N ASN A 37 9.07 -7.42 -8.87
CA ASN A 37 7.94 -7.28 -9.79
C ASN A 37 7.66 -5.81 -10.12
N ILE A 38 8.58 -5.21 -10.89
CA ILE A 38 8.54 -3.80 -11.31
C ILE A 38 8.26 -3.71 -12.81
N LYS A 39 7.21 -2.96 -13.16
CA LYS A 39 6.88 -2.54 -14.51
C LYS A 39 6.61 -1.05 -14.47
N CYS A 40 7.19 -0.31 -15.40
CA CYS A 40 6.94 1.11 -15.53
C CYS A 40 6.67 1.48 -16.98
N TRP A 41 5.94 2.55 -17.17
CA TRP A 41 5.58 3.08 -18.47
C TRP A 41 5.67 4.60 -18.44
N ARG A 42 5.79 5.21 -19.62
CA ARG A 42 5.68 6.66 -19.80
C ARG A 42 5.00 6.94 -21.13
N ARG A 43 4.23 8.02 -21.21
CA ARG A 43 3.68 8.49 -22.49
C ARG A 43 4.82 9.00 -23.36
N GLN A 44 4.84 8.59 -24.63
CA GLN A 44 5.81 9.09 -25.60
C GLN A 44 5.40 10.45 -26.19
N SER A 45 4.11 10.78 -26.19
CA SER A 45 3.57 12.03 -26.75
C SER A 45 3.47 13.16 -25.70
N SER A 46 4.56 13.93 -25.55
CA SER A 46 4.67 15.36 -25.20
C SER A 46 3.71 16.08 -24.22
N ARG A 47 3.21 15.49 -23.13
CA ARG A 47 2.57 16.32 -22.06
C ARG A 47 3.21 16.27 -20.68
N ASP A 48 3.93 15.21 -20.32
CA ASP A 48 4.70 15.16 -19.07
C ASP A 48 5.99 14.34 -19.21
N GLY A 49 6.01 13.28 -20.03
CA GLY A 49 7.18 12.43 -20.26
C GLY A 49 7.61 11.60 -19.04
N GLN A 50 6.88 11.72 -17.93
CA GLN A 50 7.19 11.10 -16.64
C GLN A 50 6.91 9.59 -16.65
N PHE A 51 7.80 8.85 -16.00
CA PHE A 51 7.62 7.45 -15.70
C PHE A 51 6.59 7.26 -14.58
N ARG A 52 5.79 6.20 -14.75
CA ARG A 52 4.79 5.72 -13.81
C ARG A 52 4.98 4.23 -13.60
N TRP A 53 4.83 3.81 -12.36
CA TRP A 53 4.89 2.42 -11.95
C TRP A 53 3.50 1.79 -12.09
N MET A 54 3.50 0.54 -12.49
CA MET A 54 2.32 -0.29 -12.64
C MET A 54 2.39 -1.41 -11.61
N LEU A 55 1.35 -1.52 -10.79
CA LEU A 55 1.21 -2.64 -9.88
C LEU A 55 0.88 -3.91 -10.69
N TYR A 56 1.65 -4.97 -10.51
CA TYR A 56 1.38 -6.30 -11.07
C TYR A 56 2.03 -7.36 -10.18
N ASP A 57 1.56 -8.60 -10.29
CA ASP A 57 2.14 -9.77 -9.62
C ASP A 57 2.26 -9.63 -8.10
N GLN A 58 1.07 -9.52 -7.48
CA GLN A 58 0.86 -9.26 -6.05
C GLN A 58 0.18 -10.42 -5.32
N ASP A 59 0.14 -11.60 -5.93
CA ASP A 59 -0.40 -12.83 -5.35
C ASP A 59 0.30 -13.24 -4.05
N TYR A 60 1.59 -12.87 -3.88
CA TYR A 60 2.34 -13.07 -2.64
C TYR A 60 1.93 -12.19 -1.45
N SER A 61 0.97 -11.29 -1.67
CA SER A 61 0.45 -10.38 -0.64
C SER A 61 -0.54 -11.05 0.31
N PHE A 62 -1.08 -10.28 1.26
CA PHE A 62 -2.18 -10.68 2.14
C PHE A 62 -1.92 -12.00 2.90
N HIS A 63 -0.69 -12.13 3.41
CA HIS A 63 -0.28 -13.22 4.29
C HIS A 63 -0.18 -14.61 3.63
N LEU A 64 0.01 -14.65 2.30
CA LEU A 64 0.31 -15.91 1.60
C LEU A 64 1.62 -16.54 2.12
N TRP A 65 2.67 -15.72 2.23
CA TRP A 65 3.99 -16.15 2.71
C TRP A 65 4.17 -15.82 4.18
N LYS A 66 3.58 -16.62 5.07
CA LYS A 66 3.76 -16.46 6.53
C LYS A 66 5.23 -16.57 6.95
N PRO A 67 5.65 -16.03 8.12
CA PRO A 67 7.06 -16.07 8.53
C PRO A 67 7.67 -17.48 8.49
N GLU A 68 6.89 -18.50 8.87
CA GLU A 68 7.32 -19.90 8.92
C GLU A 68 7.64 -20.47 7.53
N VAL A 69 7.07 -19.88 6.47
CA VAL A 69 7.30 -20.25 5.07
C VAL A 69 8.38 -19.36 4.45
N TYR A 70 8.27 -18.05 4.65
CA TYR A 70 9.13 -17.06 4.02
C TYR A 70 10.58 -17.13 4.52
N LEU A 71 10.79 -17.13 5.84
CA LEU A 71 12.13 -17.05 6.43
C LEU A 71 13.02 -18.25 6.04
N PRO A 72 12.51 -19.50 6.02
CA PRO A 72 13.29 -20.63 5.50
C PRO A 72 13.53 -20.55 3.99
N ALA A 73 12.52 -20.15 3.20
CA ALA A 73 12.60 -20.12 1.74
C ALA A 73 13.57 -19.06 1.21
N MET A 74 13.63 -17.91 1.89
CA MET A 74 14.44 -16.75 1.49
C MET A 74 15.69 -16.56 2.38
N LYS A 75 16.17 -17.62 3.02
CA LYS A 75 17.33 -17.60 3.94
C LYS A 75 18.62 -17.03 3.31
N ARG A 76 18.72 -17.00 1.97
CA ARG A 76 19.88 -16.47 1.24
C ARG A 76 19.81 -14.94 1.05
N ASP A 77 18.68 -14.33 1.34
CA ASP A 77 18.42 -12.90 1.19
C ASP A 77 18.29 -12.21 2.55
N TYR A 78 18.44 -10.88 2.56
CA TYR A 78 18.06 -10.11 3.73
C TYR A 78 16.54 -10.21 3.92
N ALA A 79 16.12 -10.65 5.10
CA ALA A 79 14.73 -10.93 5.42
C ALA A 79 14.31 -10.20 6.70
N ASP A 80 14.09 -8.89 6.60
CA ASP A 80 13.24 -8.21 7.58
C ASP A 80 11.77 -8.49 7.21
N TYR A 81 11.26 -9.62 7.70
CA TYR A 81 9.89 -10.02 7.46
C TYR A 81 8.90 -9.08 8.17
N ASP A 82 9.31 -8.53 9.30
CA ASP A 82 8.44 -7.80 10.20
C ASP A 82 8.17 -6.40 9.65
N ASN A 83 9.18 -5.62 9.29
CA ASN A 83 8.99 -4.24 8.83
C ASN A 83 9.22 -4.09 7.32
N MET A 84 8.13 -3.95 6.56
CA MET A 84 8.22 -3.82 5.09
C MET A 84 8.90 -2.55 4.59
N PHE A 85 8.92 -1.46 5.38
CA PHE A 85 9.72 -0.29 5.02
C PHE A 85 11.21 -0.60 5.16
N ALA A 86 11.63 -1.24 6.25
CA ALA A 86 13.00 -1.68 6.44
C ALA A 86 13.43 -2.69 5.36
N PHE A 87 12.55 -3.63 5.01
CA PHE A 87 12.75 -4.58 3.91
C PHE A 87 12.99 -3.85 2.58
N CYS A 88 12.07 -2.98 2.16
CA CYS A 88 12.14 -2.29 0.86
C CYS A 88 13.29 -1.28 0.78
N THR A 89 13.82 -0.82 1.91
CA THR A 89 14.90 0.17 1.97
C THR A 89 16.25 -0.42 2.34
N ASN A 90 16.36 -1.74 2.43
CA ASN A 90 17.61 -2.39 2.75
C ASN A 90 18.69 -2.11 1.67
N PRO A 91 19.90 -1.65 2.05
CA PRO A 91 20.93 -1.30 1.09
C PRO A 91 21.85 -2.45 0.65
N VAL A 92 21.73 -3.62 1.26
CA VAL A 92 22.58 -4.79 1.00
C VAL A 92 22.31 -5.33 -0.40
N GLY A 93 23.38 -5.49 -1.16
CA GLY A 93 23.35 -5.92 -2.56
C GLY A 93 23.01 -4.76 -3.50
N SER A 94 23.96 -4.36 -4.34
CA SER A 94 23.73 -3.42 -5.45
C SER A 94 23.26 -4.10 -6.73
N GLY A 95 23.19 -5.44 -6.73
CA GLY A 95 22.71 -6.22 -7.86
C GLY A 95 21.21 -6.07 -8.12
N THR A 96 20.74 -6.63 -9.23
CA THR A 96 19.32 -6.76 -9.62
C THR A 96 18.87 -8.22 -9.66
N GLY A 97 19.62 -9.10 -9.00
CA GLY A 97 19.36 -10.54 -8.92
C GLY A 97 18.02 -10.87 -8.25
N TRP A 98 17.46 -12.01 -8.62
CA TRP A 98 16.32 -12.58 -7.91
C TRP A 98 16.77 -13.13 -6.55
N PRO A 99 15.91 -13.06 -5.51
CA PRO A 99 14.61 -12.39 -5.50
C PRO A 99 14.73 -10.89 -5.24
N ASN A 100 15.54 -10.49 -4.24
CA ASN A 100 15.37 -9.19 -3.58
C ASN A 100 16.67 -8.39 -3.37
N SER A 101 17.58 -8.43 -4.33
CA SER A 101 18.80 -7.61 -4.26
C SER A 101 18.46 -6.10 -4.21
N GLY A 102 19.13 -5.35 -3.34
CA GLY A 102 18.83 -3.94 -3.05
C GLY A 102 18.91 -2.96 -4.23
N GLY A 103 19.47 -3.34 -5.39
CA GLY A 103 19.40 -2.54 -6.62
C GLY A 103 17.96 -2.31 -7.12
N ARG A 104 17.02 -3.21 -6.80
CA ARG A 104 15.61 -3.13 -7.21
C ARG A 104 14.87 -1.92 -6.62
N THR A 105 15.25 -1.49 -5.43
CA THR A 105 14.64 -0.35 -4.72
C THR A 105 15.60 0.83 -4.56
N LEU A 106 16.70 0.87 -5.32
CA LEU A 106 17.68 1.95 -5.25
C LEU A 106 17.02 3.34 -5.44
N LEU A 107 16.10 3.46 -6.41
CA LEU A 107 15.40 4.73 -6.63
C LEU A 107 14.60 5.15 -5.39
N LEU A 108 13.81 4.26 -4.79
CA LEU A 108 13.09 4.53 -3.54
C LEU A 108 14.04 5.01 -2.44
N ARG A 109 15.14 4.28 -2.20
CA ARG A 109 16.14 4.64 -1.19
C ARG A 109 16.73 6.02 -1.44
N LYS A 110 17.03 6.35 -2.70
CA LYS A 110 17.53 7.67 -3.08
C LYS A 110 16.47 8.75 -2.93
N MET A 111 15.20 8.49 -3.24
CA MET A 111 14.13 9.47 -3.01
C MET A 111 13.94 9.76 -1.52
N LEU A 112 14.02 8.74 -0.65
CA LEU A 112 13.89 8.87 0.81
C LEU A 112 15.01 9.66 1.50
N GLU A 113 16.14 9.92 0.82
CA GLU A 113 17.16 10.86 1.29
C GLU A 113 16.68 12.34 1.25
N ASN A 114 15.57 12.63 0.56
CA ASN A 114 14.96 13.95 0.48
C ASN A 114 13.84 14.10 1.53
N ASP A 115 13.90 15.16 2.33
CA ASP A 115 12.94 15.38 3.41
C ASP A 115 11.50 15.63 2.91
N GLU A 116 11.33 16.37 1.81
CA GLU A 116 10.01 16.62 1.21
C GLU A 116 9.37 15.32 0.69
N PHE A 117 10.14 14.49 0.00
CA PHE A 117 9.66 13.18 -0.44
C PHE A 117 9.29 12.27 0.73
N ARG A 118 10.12 12.26 1.80
CA ARG A 118 9.88 11.46 2.99
C ARG A 118 8.58 11.88 3.69
N GLU A 119 8.39 13.18 3.92
CA GLU A 119 7.17 13.72 4.48
C GLU A 119 5.95 13.36 3.63
N LYS A 120 6.03 13.58 2.30
CA LYS A 120 4.95 13.24 1.37
C LYS A 120 4.58 11.76 1.41
N LEU A 121 5.56 10.86 1.49
CA LEU A 121 5.31 9.41 1.59
C LEU A 121 4.62 9.05 2.91
N VAL A 122 5.04 9.65 4.04
CA VAL A 122 4.44 9.38 5.35
C VAL A 122 2.99 9.90 5.40
N GLN A 123 2.75 11.14 4.94
CA GLN A 123 1.40 11.71 4.87
C GLN A 123 0.49 10.93 3.91
N ARG A 124 1.00 10.54 2.74
CA ARG A 124 0.22 9.74 1.78
C ARG A 124 -0.12 8.37 2.34
N CYS A 125 0.77 7.75 3.11
CA CYS A 125 0.45 6.50 3.80
C CYS A 125 -0.67 6.68 4.84
N ALA A 126 -0.64 7.77 5.62
CA ALA A 126 -1.72 8.09 6.55
C ALA A 126 -3.06 8.28 5.80
N ASP A 127 -3.05 9.02 4.69
CA ASP A 127 -4.23 9.23 3.86
C ASP A 127 -4.81 7.91 3.33
N LEU A 128 -3.96 7.03 2.78
CA LEU A 128 -4.41 5.74 2.27
C LEU A 128 -5.03 4.88 3.39
N LEU A 129 -4.42 4.84 4.58
CA LEU A 129 -4.95 4.10 5.74
C LEU A 129 -6.24 4.68 6.33
N ASN A 130 -6.52 5.97 6.10
CA ASN A 130 -7.79 6.61 6.47
C ASN A 130 -8.83 6.56 5.33
N SER A 131 -8.49 5.98 4.17
CA SER A 131 -9.37 5.95 2.99
C SER A 131 -9.34 4.62 2.24
N LEU A 132 -8.51 4.49 1.20
CA LEU A 132 -8.51 3.37 0.26
C LEU A 132 -8.07 2.04 0.88
N LEU A 133 -7.24 2.10 1.92
CA LEU A 133 -6.67 0.97 2.64
C LEU A 133 -7.22 0.85 4.07
N ALA A 134 -8.31 1.57 4.38
CA ALA A 134 -9.04 1.42 5.64
C ALA A 134 -9.61 -0.01 5.76
N THR A 135 -9.59 -0.56 6.97
CA THR A 135 -9.98 -1.95 7.27
C THR A 135 -11.30 -2.33 6.62
N ASP A 136 -12.38 -1.59 6.91
CA ASP A 136 -13.72 -1.91 6.42
C ASP A 136 -13.80 -1.90 4.90
N ARG A 137 -13.10 -0.97 4.26
CA ARG A 137 -13.07 -0.88 2.80
C ARG A 137 -12.36 -2.09 2.19
N VAL A 138 -11.22 -2.50 2.74
CA VAL A 138 -10.44 -3.63 2.21
C VAL A 138 -11.17 -4.95 2.47
N VAL A 139 -11.72 -5.15 3.67
CA VAL A 139 -12.55 -6.32 4.00
C VAL A 139 -13.76 -6.41 3.07
N ALA A 140 -14.50 -5.32 2.86
CA ALA A 140 -15.64 -5.31 1.94
C ALA A 140 -15.25 -5.64 0.50
N ARG A 141 -14.04 -5.27 0.05
CA ARG A 141 -13.53 -5.67 -1.28
C ARG A 141 -13.18 -7.16 -1.34
N ILE A 142 -12.55 -7.70 -0.29
CA ILE A 142 -12.29 -9.14 -0.17
C ILE A 142 -13.62 -9.91 -0.26
N ASP A 143 -14.62 -9.49 0.52
CA ASP A 143 -15.93 -10.15 0.54
C ASP A 143 -16.62 -10.08 -0.82
N ALA A 144 -16.64 -8.90 -1.46
CA ALA A 144 -17.25 -8.75 -2.78
C ALA A 144 -16.59 -9.64 -3.86
N MET A 145 -15.26 -9.80 -3.82
CA MET A 145 -14.55 -10.70 -4.73
C MET A 145 -14.81 -12.17 -4.39
N ALA A 146 -14.80 -12.51 -3.11
CA ALA A 146 -15.08 -13.86 -2.64
C ALA A 146 -16.49 -14.31 -3.04
N GLU A 147 -17.51 -13.46 -2.89
CA GLU A 147 -18.89 -13.77 -3.29
C GLU A 147 -19.03 -14.12 -4.78
N VAL A 148 -18.27 -13.46 -5.66
CA VAL A 148 -18.26 -13.78 -7.10
C VAL A 148 -17.60 -15.13 -7.38
N ILE A 149 -16.57 -15.50 -6.62
CA ILE A 149 -15.74 -16.69 -6.88
C ILE A 149 -16.31 -17.95 -6.19
N ARG A 150 -16.86 -17.80 -4.98
CA ARG A 150 -17.36 -18.86 -4.09
C ARG A 150 -18.16 -19.96 -4.78
N PRO A 151 -19.21 -19.66 -5.60
CA PRO A 151 -19.99 -20.71 -6.26
C PRO A 151 -19.21 -21.52 -7.32
N GLU A 152 -18.08 -21.00 -7.80
CA GLU A 152 -17.25 -21.67 -8.80
C GLU A 152 -16.22 -22.63 -8.17
N ILE A 153 -15.99 -22.55 -6.86
CA ILE A 153 -14.92 -23.30 -6.18
C ILE A 153 -15.15 -24.80 -6.25
N GLU A 154 -16.36 -25.30 -5.99
CA GLU A 154 -16.65 -26.74 -6.08
C GLU A 154 -16.31 -27.29 -7.48
N ARG A 155 -16.82 -26.62 -8.53
CA ARG A 155 -16.54 -26.98 -9.92
C ARG A 155 -15.05 -26.89 -10.28
N HIS A 156 -14.34 -25.92 -9.71
CA HIS A 156 -12.90 -25.77 -9.90
C HIS A 156 -12.15 -26.98 -9.31
N LEU A 157 -12.48 -27.37 -8.09
CA LEU A 157 -11.86 -28.50 -7.40
C LEU A 157 -12.14 -29.83 -8.12
N ASP A 158 -13.37 -30.04 -8.61
CA ASP A 158 -13.70 -31.24 -9.38
C ASP A 158 -12.93 -31.33 -10.70
N ARG A 159 -12.70 -30.19 -11.37
CA ARG A 159 -12.02 -30.15 -12.67
C ARG A 159 -10.49 -30.26 -12.57
N TRP A 160 -9.93 -29.69 -11.50
CA TRP A 160 -8.49 -29.53 -11.29
C TRP A 160 -7.97 -30.35 -10.10
N ASN A 161 -8.71 -31.35 -9.65
CA ASN A 161 -8.20 -32.32 -8.70
C ASN A 161 -6.95 -33.03 -9.23
N TRP A 162 -6.19 -33.61 -8.31
CA TRP A 162 -4.93 -34.24 -8.60
C TRP A 162 -5.02 -35.37 -9.63
N ASP A 163 -6.07 -36.19 -9.54
CA ASP A 163 -6.32 -37.27 -10.48
C ASP A 163 -6.52 -36.73 -11.90
N GLY A 164 -7.30 -35.65 -12.03
CA GLY A 164 -7.58 -34.96 -13.29
C GLY A 164 -6.35 -34.25 -13.89
N ILE A 165 -5.50 -33.64 -13.06
CA ILE A 165 -4.23 -33.03 -13.52
C ILE A 165 -3.26 -34.13 -13.96
N SER A 166 -3.11 -35.19 -13.14
CA SER A 166 -2.19 -36.29 -13.41
C SER A 166 -2.56 -37.04 -14.69
N ALA A 167 -3.85 -37.30 -14.92
CA ALA A 167 -4.34 -37.93 -16.14
C ALA A 167 -4.06 -37.11 -17.41
N ARG A 168 -3.89 -35.79 -17.30
CA ARG A 168 -3.56 -34.88 -18.41
C ARG A 168 -2.05 -34.72 -18.64
N GLY A 169 -1.21 -35.28 -17.77
CA GLY A 169 0.25 -35.19 -17.88
C GLY A 169 0.82 -33.80 -17.60
N PHE A 170 0.09 -32.92 -16.92
CA PHE A 170 0.60 -31.60 -16.52
C PHE A 170 1.50 -31.72 -15.27
N GLY A 171 2.67 -31.08 -15.28
CA GLY A 171 3.50 -30.90 -14.09
C GLY A 171 4.38 -32.10 -13.68
N ILE A 172 4.87 -32.91 -14.63
CA ILE A 172 5.73 -34.07 -14.35
C ILE A 172 7.16 -33.61 -13.98
N PRO A 173 7.76 -34.07 -12.86
CA PRO A 173 7.21 -35.03 -11.89
C PRO A 173 6.24 -34.40 -10.88
N HIS A 174 5.17 -35.14 -10.63
CA HIS A 174 4.09 -34.82 -9.72
C HIS A 174 4.57 -34.71 -8.25
N LYS A 175 4.52 -33.50 -7.66
CA LYS A 175 4.61 -33.33 -6.20
C LYS A 175 3.20 -33.31 -5.60
N LYS A 176 2.92 -34.20 -4.66
CA LYS A 176 1.66 -34.21 -3.91
C LYS A 176 1.49 -32.86 -3.19
N GLU A 177 0.25 -32.35 -3.15
CA GLU A 177 -0.11 -31.15 -2.37
C GLU A 177 0.27 -31.34 -0.89
N ASP A 178 0.75 -30.27 -0.25
CA ASP A 178 1.07 -30.26 1.18
C ASP A 178 -0.20 -30.42 2.04
N GLU A 179 -1.33 -29.87 1.58
CA GLU A 179 -2.66 -30.02 2.17
C GLU A 179 -3.71 -30.13 1.04
N PRO A 180 -4.75 -30.98 1.16
CA PRO A 180 -5.81 -31.07 0.16
C PRO A 180 -6.56 -29.74 -0.02
N LEU A 181 -6.64 -29.26 -1.26
CA LEU A 181 -7.47 -28.10 -1.58
C LEU A 181 -8.97 -28.48 -1.50
N THR A 182 -9.68 -27.87 -0.56
CA THR A 182 -11.12 -28.09 -0.32
C THR A 182 -11.86 -26.76 -0.25
N VAL A 183 -13.20 -26.77 -0.34
CA VAL A 183 -14.02 -25.57 -0.09
C VAL A 183 -13.68 -24.95 1.26
N ALA A 184 -13.60 -25.77 2.31
CA ALA A 184 -13.23 -25.31 3.64
C ALA A 184 -11.81 -24.70 3.70
N HIS A 185 -10.87 -25.20 2.90
CA HIS A 185 -9.54 -24.62 2.78
C HIS A 185 -9.59 -23.24 2.09
N TRP A 186 -10.37 -23.11 1.02
CA TRP A 186 -10.59 -21.83 0.34
C TRP A 186 -11.19 -20.78 1.30
N GLU A 187 -12.19 -21.15 2.10
CA GLU A 187 -12.78 -20.25 3.12
C GLU A 187 -11.76 -19.78 4.16
N ARG A 188 -10.88 -20.69 4.63
CA ARG A 188 -9.80 -20.33 5.55
C ARG A 188 -8.83 -19.32 4.93
N ASN A 189 -8.54 -19.45 3.63
CA ASN A 189 -7.68 -18.49 2.94
C ASN A 189 -8.34 -17.12 2.81
N VAL A 190 -9.65 -17.06 2.49
CA VAL A 190 -10.41 -15.81 2.48
C VAL A 190 -10.39 -15.16 3.87
N GLU A 191 -10.57 -15.93 4.94
CA GLU A 191 -10.49 -15.41 6.31
C GLU A 191 -9.09 -14.91 6.66
N SER A 192 -8.03 -15.60 6.23
CA SER A 192 -6.65 -15.15 6.41
C SER A 192 -6.41 -13.77 5.77
N MET A 193 -6.99 -13.52 4.59
CA MET A 193 -6.91 -12.21 3.95
C MET A 193 -7.66 -11.14 4.73
N ARG A 194 -8.83 -11.46 5.30
CA ARG A 194 -9.59 -10.54 6.16
C ARG A 194 -8.82 -10.19 7.43
N GLU A 195 -8.22 -11.19 8.07
CA GLU A 195 -7.44 -10.98 9.29
C GLU A 195 -6.19 -10.12 9.03
N PHE A 196 -5.52 -10.34 7.90
CA PHE A 196 -4.48 -9.45 7.43
C PHE A 196 -5.01 -8.02 7.29
N ALA A 197 -6.12 -7.81 6.57
CA ALA A 197 -6.69 -6.48 6.35
C ALA A 197 -7.09 -5.75 7.65
N ARG A 198 -7.56 -6.49 8.67
CA ARG A 198 -7.92 -5.92 9.99
C ARG A 198 -6.71 -5.42 10.77
N THR A 199 -5.62 -6.18 10.74
CA THR A 199 -4.41 -5.88 11.53
C THR A 199 -3.42 -4.97 10.80
N ARG A 200 -3.49 -4.92 9.46
CA ARG A 200 -2.50 -4.23 8.62
C ARG A 200 -2.37 -2.72 8.89
N PRO A 201 -3.45 -1.94 9.07
CA PRO A 201 -3.33 -0.50 9.29
C PRO A 201 -2.57 -0.13 10.57
N GLU A 202 -2.82 -0.82 11.68
CA GLU A 202 -2.09 -0.58 12.93
C GLU A 202 -0.62 -0.96 12.78
N LYS A 203 -0.37 -2.14 12.21
CA LYS A 203 0.98 -2.65 11.95
C LYS A 203 1.79 -1.68 11.08
N LEU A 204 1.20 -1.17 10.00
CA LEU A 204 1.88 -0.27 9.07
C LEU A 204 2.21 1.09 9.69
N ARG A 205 1.34 1.61 10.59
CA ARG A 205 1.64 2.84 11.35
C ARG A 205 2.81 2.64 12.30
N ARG A 206 2.87 1.51 13.01
CA ARG A 206 4.03 1.16 13.87
C ARG A 206 5.31 1.04 13.05
N ASP A 207 5.25 0.31 11.93
CA ASP A 207 6.40 0.12 11.05
C ASP A 207 6.94 1.44 10.49
N LEU A 208 6.05 2.38 10.13
CA LEU A 208 6.41 3.74 9.72
C LEU A 208 7.12 4.51 10.84
N ILE A 209 6.56 4.49 12.05
CA ILE A 209 7.13 5.17 13.22
C ILE A 209 8.53 4.65 13.50
N ASP A 210 8.70 3.34 13.53
CA ASP A 210 9.98 2.71 13.83
C ASP A 210 11.01 2.98 12.72
N HIS A 211 10.60 2.85 11.46
CA HIS A 211 11.48 3.01 10.31
C HIS A 211 11.95 4.45 10.13
N PHE A 212 11.03 5.42 10.17
CA PHE A 212 11.35 6.84 9.99
C PHE A 212 11.68 7.56 11.30
N ARG A 213 11.65 6.84 12.43
CA ARG A 213 11.94 7.36 13.78
C ARG A 213 11.07 8.55 14.17
N LEU A 214 9.79 8.49 13.82
CA LEU A 214 8.80 9.52 14.15
C LEU A 214 8.65 9.60 15.68
N ARG A 215 8.65 10.80 16.25
CA ARG A 215 8.70 11.03 17.71
C ARG A 215 7.47 11.75 18.25
N GLY A 216 6.70 12.41 17.40
CA GLY A 216 5.48 13.12 17.78
C GLY A 216 4.30 12.21 18.13
N GLY A 217 4.35 10.94 17.71
CA GLY A 217 3.26 9.99 17.96
C GLY A 217 2.08 10.17 17.00
N ILE A 218 0.95 9.54 17.32
CA ILE A 218 -0.27 9.57 16.50
C ILE A 218 -1.31 10.43 17.20
N ALA A 219 -2.02 11.25 16.43
CA ALA A 219 -3.20 12.00 16.87
C ALA A 219 -4.39 11.68 15.97
N GLU A 220 -5.59 11.72 16.56
CA GLU A 220 -6.84 11.73 15.80
C GLU A 220 -7.15 13.16 15.37
N VAL A 221 -7.46 13.32 14.08
CA VAL A 221 -7.94 14.57 13.50
C VAL A 221 -9.43 14.39 13.23
N ALA A 222 -10.25 15.24 13.85
CA ALA A 222 -11.68 15.29 13.62
C ALA A 222 -12.05 16.55 12.81
N VAL A 223 -12.75 16.37 11.70
CA VAL A 223 -13.18 17.44 10.81
C VAL A 223 -14.69 17.45 10.71
N ALA A 224 -15.30 18.60 10.99
CA ALA A 224 -16.71 18.82 10.83
C ALA A 224 -16.98 20.13 10.09
N THR A 225 -18.03 20.16 9.27
CA THR A 225 -18.48 21.38 8.61
C THR A 225 -19.69 21.95 9.36
N SER A 226 -19.76 23.27 9.54
CA SER A 226 -20.91 23.92 10.15
C SER A 226 -22.20 23.77 9.33
N ASP A 227 -22.08 23.62 8.00
CA ASP A 227 -23.18 23.30 7.09
C ASP A 227 -22.66 22.44 5.91
N ALA A 228 -23.02 21.15 5.91
CA ALA A 228 -22.62 20.20 4.86
C ALA A 228 -23.15 20.56 3.46
N GLY A 229 -24.19 21.40 3.39
CA GLY A 229 -24.74 21.93 2.16
C GLY A 229 -23.91 23.07 1.55
N LYS A 230 -22.97 23.65 2.30
CA LYS A 230 -22.25 24.89 1.93
C LYS A 230 -20.81 24.68 1.50
N GLY A 231 -20.25 23.49 1.63
CA GLY A 231 -18.90 23.18 1.19
C GLY A 231 -18.44 21.79 1.60
N THR A 232 -17.22 21.46 1.25
CA THR A 232 -16.50 20.27 1.71
C THR A 232 -15.16 20.69 2.31
N VAL A 233 -14.53 19.79 3.06
CA VAL A 233 -13.16 19.95 3.53
C VAL A 233 -12.31 18.85 2.90
N GLN A 234 -11.14 19.23 2.43
CA GLN A 234 -10.12 18.31 2.01
C GLN A 234 -9.06 18.19 3.11
N VAL A 235 -8.74 16.95 3.49
CA VAL A 235 -7.64 16.62 4.40
C VAL A 235 -6.56 15.96 3.56
N ASN A 236 -5.45 16.66 3.32
CA ASN A 236 -4.42 16.27 2.35
C ASN A 236 -5.03 15.87 0.99
N THR A 237 -5.08 14.57 0.66
CA THR A 237 -5.65 14.04 -0.59
C THR A 237 -7.06 13.47 -0.44
N ILE A 238 -7.63 13.51 0.77
CA ILE A 238 -8.96 12.98 1.09
C ILE A 238 -9.99 14.11 1.01
N GLU A 239 -10.98 13.96 0.13
CA GLU A 239 -12.19 14.77 0.18
C GLU A 239 -13.17 14.20 1.22
N VAL A 240 -13.50 14.98 2.25
CA VAL A 240 -14.39 14.56 3.33
C VAL A 240 -15.83 14.51 2.84
N ASN A 241 -16.32 13.28 2.65
CA ASN A 241 -17.69 12.98 2.26
C ASN A 241 -18.49 12.53 3.49
N GLY A 242 -19.09 13.49 4.19
CA GLY A 242 -19.82 13.26 5.45
C GLY A 242 -19.08 13.85 6.65
N THR A 243 -19.84 14.50 7.52
CA THR A 243 -19.33 15.22 8.71
C THR A 243 -20.11 14.76 9.94
N PRO A 244 -19.45 14.45 11.08
CA PRO A 244 -18.01 14.55 11.29
C PRO A 244 -17.24 13.40 10.60
N TRP A 245 -15.98 13.68 10.24
CA TRP A 245 -15.00 12.71 9.76
C TRP A 245 -13.83 12.64 10.74
N THR A 246 -13.27 11.45 10.94
CA THR A 246 -12.07 11.25 11.75
C THR A 246 -10.99 10.50 10.98
N GLY A 247 -9.73 10.77 11.29
CA GLY A 247 -8.58 10.08 10.73
C GLY A 247 -7.37 10.15 11.65
N LEU A 248 -6.51 9.13 11.60
CA LEU A 248 -5.28 9.07 12.40
C LEU A 248 -4.09 9.60 11.59
N TYR A 249 -3.34 10.54 12.15
CA TYR A 249 -2.17 11.17 11.54
C TYR A 249 -0.96 11.19 12.49
N PHE A 250 0.24 11.28 11.91
CA PHE A 250 1.49 11.41 12.67
C PHE A 250 1.73 12.88 13.00
N GLN A 251 1.98 13.19 14.28
CA GLN A 251 2.17 14.59 14.71
C GLN A 251 3.45 15.22 14.15
N ASP A 252 4.44 14.42 13.76
CA ASP A 252 5.65 14.87 13.08
C ASP A 252 5.36 15.53 11.73
N PHE A 253 4.26 15.14 11.06
CA PHE A 253 3.85 15.64 9.75
C PHE A 253 2.33 15.88 9.74
N PRO A 254 1.84 16.97 10.38
CA PRO A 254 0.42 17.23 10.51
C PRO A 254 -0.25 17.39 9.12
N PRO A 255 -1.51 16.95 8.96
CA PRO A 255 -2.18 17.08 7.67
C PRO A 255 -2.53 18.55 7.37
N THR A 256 -2.62 18.85 6.08
CA THR A 256 -3.16 20.13 5.60
C THR A 256 -4.67 20.02 5.44
N LEU A 257 -5.39 21.02 5.95
CA LEU A 257 -6.84 21.18 5.75
C LEU A 257 -7.09 22.27 4.72
N THR A 258 -7.96 21.99 3.75
CA THR A 258 -8.38 22.96 2.73
C THR A 258 -9.89 22.98 2.65
N ALA A 259 -10.51 24.17 2.82
CA ALA A 259 -11.94 24.34 2.67
C ALA A 259 -12.31 24.58 1.20
N HIS A 260 -13.35 23.89 0.71
CA HIS A 260 -13.91 24.07 -0.64
C HIS A 260 -15.37 24.54 -0.53
N PRO A 261 -15.62 25.87 -0.47
CA PRO A 261 -16.97 26.42 -0.46
C PRO A 261 -17.73 26.10 -1.76
N LYS A 262 -19.00 25.75 -1.63
CA LYS A 262 -19.92 25.66 -2.77
C LYS A 262 -20.34 27.07 -3.23
N PRO A 263 -20.80 27.23 -4.48
CA PRO A 263 -21.32 28.51 -4.97
C PRO A 263 -22.36 29.12 -4.02
N GLY A 264 -22.20 30.40 -3.69
CA GLY A 264 -23.06 31.11 -2.73
C GLY A 264 -22.70 30.91 -1.25
N ALA A 265 -21.59 30.24 -0.95
CA ALA A 265 -20.99 30.15 0.37
C ALA A 265 -19.57 30.74 0.37
N THR A 266 -19.12 31.18 1.54
CA THR A 266 -17.76 31.71 1.76
C THR A 266 -17.15 30.99 2.95
N PHE A 267 -15.89 30.55 2.81
CA PHE A 267 -15.12 30.09 3.95
C PHE A 267 -14.77 31.28 4.85
N VAL A 268 -15.18 31.23 6.11
CA VAL A 268 -14.97 32.33 7.07
C VAL A 268 -13.79 32.09 8.01
N GLY A 269 -13.38 30.84 8.21
CA GLY A 269 -12.29 30.46 9.10
C GLY A 269 -12.47 29.09 9.74
N TRP A 270 -11.39 28.60 10.35
CA TRP A 270 -11.36 27.38 11.15
C TRP A 270 -11.68 27.70 12.61
N SER A 271 -12.27 26.75 13.34
CA SER A 271 -12.50 26.83 14.80
C SER A 271 -12.15 25.50 15.47
N GLY A 272 -11.72 25.51 16.73
CA GLY A 272 -11.23 24.33 17.47
C GLY A 272 -9.71 24.38 17.67
N ASP A 273 -9.07 23.23 17.91
CA ASP A 273 -7.61 23.09 18.13
C ASP A 273 -6.76 23.24 16.84
N SER A 274 -7.17 24.11 15.92
CA SER A 274 -6.50 24.31 14.63
C SER A 274 -5.56 25.51 14.68
N THR A 275 -4.26 25.25 14.48
CA THR A 275 -3.33 26.23 13.88
C THR A 275 -3.11 25.89 12.41
N SER A 276 -3.94 26.43 11.53
CA SER A 276 -3.63 26.59 10.11
C SER A 276 -4.46 27.74 9.55
N THR A 277 -3.79 28.71 8.92
CA THR A 277 -4.41 29.73 8.08
C THR A 277 -4.00 29.44 6.64
N SER A 278 -4.86 28.80 5.86
CA SER A 278 -4.83 28.81 4.39
C SER A 278 -6.23 28.54 3.88
#